data_AF-A0A3M8DJS5-F1
#
_entry.id   AF-A0A3M8DJS5-F1
#
_cell.length_a   1.000
_cell.length_b   1.000
_cell.length_c   1.000
_cell.angle_alpha   90.00
_cell.angle_beta   90.00
_cell.angle_gamma   90.00
#
_symmetry.space_group_name_H-M   'P 1'
#
loop_
_entity.id
_entity.type
_entity.pdbx_description
1 polymer ?
#
loop_
_entity_poly.entity_id
_entity_poly.type
_entity_poly.pdbx_seq_one_letter_code
_entity_poly.pdbx_strand_id
1 'polypeptide(L)'
;MKRTHCTLVLGGSVAGYSIIRELHEKGLREIVLFDTEKRLAAYSNRLCKFVHVDDSTEALFAAIESLHQEYEHIIIFPTGDKQIEQLDDLYERIESYCFLPFNHDNLRIFVNKMNQYHHCEMVGIPYPKTIILHDPAETESILQIPFPLLLKPSKQDSRAFKNLVLHSADDFWREEAQIRQFLHAGISFLVSEMIPGDSSQVYAYMAYRNKQGKILNEWTGKKLSQYPNHFGVFSSASNQSDQTVLEQGRKLVETMNLFGICEPEFKYDSRDGTYKLTEVNLRSMMWNRMGNLSGVNLQYTQYLDAIGQATERQQQDQTRKIHYVYSKHEIFGLLNGTIPFQTFWHNLFDSDKTYFAVFDPQDIKPFLADSVANVRGLFRKMGESGFLSSWMNRNGWKRKGHA
;
A
#
# COMPACT_ATOMS: atom_id res chain seq x y z
N MET A 1 20.58 32.34 -7.89
CA MET A 1 20.53 31.77 -6.53
C MET A 1 19.58 30.59 -6.56
N LYS A 2 19.92 29.51 -5.87
CA LYS A 2 18.99 28.37 -5.69
C LYS A 2 17.77 28.83 -4.88
N ARG A 3 16.62 28.22 -5.12
CA ARG A 3 15.45 28.35 -4.24
C ARG A 3 15.71 27.57 -2.96
N THR A 4 15.11 27.95 -1.83
CA THR A 4 15.43 27.36 -0.52
C THR A 4 15.13 25.85 -0.46
N HIS A 5 13.89 25.45 -0.77
CA HIS A 5 13.54 24.04 -0.75
C HIS A 5 12.40 23.67 -1.70
N CYS A 6 12.32 22.41 -2.10
CA CYS A 6 11.16 21.83 -2.77
C CYS A 6 10.72 20.52 -2.12
N THR A 7 9.48 20.11 -2.37
CA THR A 7 9.01 18.75 -2.08
C THR A 7 9.10 17.90 -3.33
N LEU A 8 9.76 16.75 -3.23
CA LEU A 8 9.91 15.77 -4.29
C LEU A 8 9.06 14.54 -3.99
N VAL A 9 8.02 14.30 -4.78
CA VAL A 9 7.20 13.09 -4.72
C VAL A 9 7.73 12.08 -5.72
N LEU A 10 7.98 10.85 -5.28
CA LEU A 10 8.42 9.75 -6.15
C LEU A 10 7.23 8.83 -6.45
N GLY A 11 6.83 8.72 -7.71
CA GLY A 11 5.73 7.89 -8.18
C GLY A 11 4.38 8.61 -8.22
N GLY A 12 3.77 8.66 -9.40
CA GLY A 12 2.56 9.42 -9.72
C GLY A 12 1.26 8.61 -9.70
N SER A 13 1.21 7.54 -8.91
CA SER A 13 -0.01 6.77 -8.66
C SER A 13 -1.01 7.54 -7.77
N VAL A 14 -2.11 6.90 -7.37
CA VAL A 14 -3.09 7.49 -6.43
C VAL A 14 -2.41 7.90 -5.10
N ALA A 15 -1.38 7.16 -4.65
CA ALA A 15 -0.61 7.49 -3.46
C ALA A 15 0.09 8.86 -3.61
N GLY A 16 0.88 9.02 -4.69
CA GLY A 16 1.61 10.26 -4.96
C GLY A 16 0.69 11.44 -5.24
N TYR A 17 -0.42 11.22 -5.95
CA TYR A 17 -1.42 12.26 -6.15
C TYR A 17 -2.02 12.74 -4.82
N SER A 18 -2.31 11.83 -3.89
CA SER A 18 -2.82 12.19 -2.57
C SER A 18 -1.85 13.07 -1.78
N ILE A 19 -0.54 12.80 -1.86
CA ILE A 19 0.52 13.61 -1.26
C ILE A 19 0.55 15.01 -1.90
N ILE A 20 0.57 15.09 -3.23
CA ILE A 20 0.56 16.36 -3.97
C ILE A 20 -0.64 17.23 -3.58
N ARG A 21 -1.83 16.62 -3.47
CA ARG A 21 -3.05 17.31 -3.04
C ARG A 21 -2.91 17.90 -1.64
N GLU A 22 -2.51 17.08 -0.67
CA GLU A 22 -2.36 17.52 0.72
C GLU A 22 -1.37 18.68 0.84
N LEU A 23 -0.19 18.56 0.23
CA LEU A 23 0.83 19.60 0.27
C LEU A 23 0.33 20.89 -0.39
N HIS A 24 -0.35 20.80 -1.53
CA HIS A 24 -0.90 21.97 -2.21
C HIS A 24 -2.04 22.64 -1.41
N GLU A 25 -2.90 21.85 -0.77
CA GLU A 25 -3.97 22.33 0.13
C GLU A 25 -3.40 23.08 1.34
N LYS A 26 -2.19 22.72 1.78
CA LYS A 26 -1.42 23.42 2.83
C LYS A 26 -0.60 24.60 2.31
N GLY A 27 -0.77 24.97 1.04
CA GLY A 27 -0.18 26.17 0.45
C GLY A 27 1.18 25.96 -0.21
N LEU A 28 1.72 24.74 -0.25
CA LEU A 28 2.98 24.48 -0.93
C LEU A 28 2.79 24.55 -2.45
N ARG A 29 3.81 25.10 -3.14
CA ARG A 29 3.79 25.31 -4.60
C ARG A 29 4.98 24.70 -5.31
N GLU A 30 6.12 24.56 -4.63
CA GLU A 30 7.32 23.90 -5.16
C GLU A 30 7.22 22.38 -5.01
N ILE A 31 6.24 21.79 -5.71
CA ILE A 31 5.95 20.36 -5.72
C ILE A 31 6.42 19.75 -7.03
N VAL A 32 7.44 18.89 -6.93
CA VAL A 32 8.07 18.18 -8.05
C VAL A 32 7.67 16.71 -8.01
N LEU A 33 7.37 16.13 -9.18
CA LEU A 33 7.07 14.70 -9.33
C LEU A 33 8.13 14.03 -10.19
N PHE A 34 8.76 12.99 -9.67
CA PHE A 34 9.55 12.03 -10.47
C PHE A 34 8.74 10.76 -10.66
N ASP A 35 8.72 10.23 -11.88
CA ASP A 35 8.08 8.96 -12.17
C ASP A 35 8.76 8.27 -13.35
N THR A 36 8.72 6.93 -13.36
CA THR A 36 9.19 6.10 -14.48
C THR A 36 8.20 6.08 -15.63
N GLU A 37 6.96 6.52 -15.40
CA GLU A 37 5.91 6.58 -16.40
C GLU A 37 5.04 7.81 -16.17
N LYS A 38 4.39 8.31 -17.23
CA LYS A 38 3.44 9.42 -17.07
C LYS A 38 2.11 8.92 -16.52
N ARG A 39 2.03 8.77 -15.19
CA ARG A 39 0.82 8.32 -14.46
C ARG A 39 -0.11 9.49 -14.10
N LEU A 40 -1.24 9.21 -13.45
CA LEU A 40 -2.32 10.18 -13.22
C LEU A 40 -1.85 11.47 -12.53
N ALA A 41 -0.92 11.38 -11.58
CA ALA A 41 -0.46 12.57 -10.85
C ALA A 41 0.32 13.55 -11.74
N ALA A 42 0.98 13.06 -12.80
CA ALA A 42 1.73 13.89 -13.75
C ALA A 42 0.84 14.83 -14.58
N TYR A 43 -0.49 14.66 -14.51
CA TYR A 43 -1.46 15.54 -15.15
C TYR A 43 -2.00 16.63 -14.22
N SER A 44 -1.65 16.59 -12.93
CA SER A 44 -2.09 17.54 -11.93
C SER A 44 -1.63 18.97 -12.25
N ASN A 45 -2.50 19.94 -12.08
CA ASN A 45 -2.15 21.36 -12.17
C ASN A 45 -1.43 21.90 -10.92
N ARG A 46 -1.19 21.05 -9.92
CA ARG A 46 -0.56 21.39 -8.63
C ARG A 46 0.95 21.14 -8.61
N LEU A 47 1.50 20.59 -9.69
CA LEU A 47 2.92 20.37 -9.87
C LEU A 47 3.59 21.60 -10.46
N CYS A 48 4.75 21.98 -9.94
CA CYS A 48 5.61 22.94 -10.62
C CYS A 48 6.50 22.27 -11.67
N LYS A 49 6.84 20.98 -11.49
CA LYS A 49 7.71 20.22 -12.42
C LYS A 49 7.37 18.72 -12.38
N PHE A 50 7.37 18.10 -13.55
CA PHE A 50 7.37 16.64 -13.73
C PHE A 50 8.65 16.22 -14.45
N VAL A 51 9.32 15.18 -13.96
CA VAL A 51 10.51 14.60 -14.58
C VAL A 51 10.31 13.11 -14.76
N HIS A 52 10.54 12.64 -15.98
CA HIS A 52 10.63 11.22 -16.27
C HIS A 52 12.01 10.72 -15.85
N VAL A 53 12.06 9.68 -15.03
CA VAL A 53 13.31 9.12 -14.49
C VAL A 53 13.31 7.62 -14.74
N ASP A 54 14.36 7.11 -15.38
CA ASP A 54 14.49 5.67 -15.63
C ASP A 54 14.56 4.89 -14.30
N ASP A 55 14.12 3.63 -14.32
CA ASP A 55 14.00 2.79 -13.13
C ASP A 55 15.35 2.22 -12.66
N SER A 56 16.28 3.11 -12.31
CA SER A 56 17.63 2.78 -11.81
C SER A 56 18.10 3.78 -10.75
N THR A 57 18.95 3.31 -9.82
CA THR A 57 19.51 4.13 -8.73
C THR A 57 20.31 5.31 -9.26
N GLU A 58 21.13 5.11 -10.30
CA GLU A 58 21.94 6.20 -10.88
C GLU A 58 21.10 7.22 -11.66
N ALA A 59 20.04 6.80 -12.36
CA ALA A 59 19.14 7.76 -13.00
C ALA A 59 18.40 8.61 -11.95
N LEU A 60 17.97 7.99 -10.85
CA LEU A 60 17.37 8.72 -9.72
C LEU A 60 18.35 9.72 -9.11
N PHE A 61 19.60 9.31 -8.87
CA PHE A 61 20.65 10.20 -8.38
C PHE A 61 20.89 11.39 -9.31
N ALA A 62 21.07 11.15 -10.61
CA ALA A 62 21.31 12.21 -11.59
C ALA A 62 20.15 13.22 -11.65
N ALA A 63 18.90 12.75 -11.54
CA ALA A 63 17.73 13.61 -11.50
C ALA A 63 17.66 14.43 -10.20
N ILE A 64 18.00 13.83 -9.05
CA ILE A 64 18.09 14.52 -7.75
C ILE A 64 19.19 15.58 -7.78
N GLU A 65 20.37 15.28 -8.32
CA GLU A 65 21.48 16.22 -8.49
C GLU A 65 21.07 17.40 -9.38
N SER A 66 20.39 17.14 -10.49
CA SER A 66 19.85 18.20 -11.35
C SER A 66 18.86 19.10 -10.61
N LEU A 67 18.00 18.51 -9.76
CA LEU A 67 17.08 19.28 -8.92
C LEU A 67 17.82 20.08 -7.85
N HIS A 68 18.90 19.54 -7.28
CA HIS A 68 19.74 20.25 -6.32
C HIS A 68 20.45 21.46 -6.96
N GLN A 69 20.67 21.49 -8.27
CA GLN A 69 21.15 22.71 -8.94
C GLN A 69 20.13 23.87 -8.91
N GLU A 70 18.84 23.57 -8.71
CA GLU A 70 17.76 24.55 -8.61
C GLU A 70 17.35 24.87 -7.18
N TYR A 71 17.49 23.92 -6.25
CA TYR A 71 17.06 24.02 -4.85
C TYR A 71 18.16 23.66 -3.88
N GLU A 72 18.27 24.40 -2.77
CA GLU A 72 19.26 24.12 -1.72
C GLU A 72 18.94 22.82 -0.98
N HIS A 73 17.65 22.57 -0.69
CA HIS A 73 17.22 21.40 0.06
C HIS A 73 16.00 20.69 -0.57
N ILE A 74 15.99 19.36 -0.61
CA ILE A 74 14.94 18.55 -1.24
C ILE A 74 14.27 17.66 -0.19
N ILE A 75 12.95 17.73 -0.06
CA ILE A 75 12.18 16.94 0.92
C ILE A 75 11.48 15.82 0.17
N ILE A 76 11.91 14.57 0.40
CA ILE A 76 11.53 13.43 -0.44
C ILE A 76 10.34 12.66 0.15
N PHE A 77 9.37 12.31 -0.70
CA PHE A 77 8.19 11.52 -0.37
C PHE A 77 8.14 10.28 -1.27
N PRO A 78 8.70 9.14 -0.82
CA PRO A 78 8.60 7.89 -1.55
C PRO A 78 7.19 7.29 -1.45
N THR A 79 6.76 6.59 -2.50
CA THR A 79 5.46 5.89 -2.54
C THR A 79 5.57 4.39 -2.83
N GLY A 80 6.79 3.88 -3.00
CA GLY A 80 7.06 2.46 -3.21
C GLY A 80 8.33 1.98 -2.54
N ASP A 81 8.38 0.69 -2.20
CA ASP A 81 9.48 0.11 -1.41
C ASP A 81 10.81 0.15 -2.16
N LYS A 82 10.81 -0.13 -3.48
CA LYS A 82 12.00 0.02 -4.34
C LYS A 82 12.60 1.42 -4.28
N GLN A 83 11.77 2.46 -4.20
CA GLN A 83 12.27 3.84 -4.12
C GLN A 83 12.97 4.09 -2.79
N ILE A 84 12.45 3.55 -1.69
CA ILE A 84 13.11 3.64 -0.39
C ILE A 84 14.46 2.93 -0.42
N GLU A 85 14.53 1.74 -0.99
CA GLU A 85 15.79 1.00 -1.17
C GLU A 85 16.79 1.80 -2.02
N GLN A 86 16.36 2.40 -3.12
CA GLN A 86 17.23 3.25 -3.95
C GLN A 86 17.72 4.49 -3.20
N LEU A 87 16.87 5.12 -2.38
CA LEU A 87 17.26 6.27 -1.56
C LEU A 87 18.25 5.88 -0.47
N ASP A 88 18.11 4.67 0.08
CA ASP A 88 19.04 4.09 1.05
C ASP A 88 20.41 3.80 0.44
N ASP A 89 20.44 3.25 -0.77
CA ASP A 89 21.70 3.06 -1.54
C ASP A 89 22.40 4.40 -1.84
N LEU A 90 21.63 5.49 -1.92
CA LEU A 90 22.14 6.83 -2.18
C LEU A 90 22.38 7.66 -0.92
N TYR A 91 22.10 7.13 0.27
CA TYR A 91 21.99 7.90 1.51
C TYR A 91 23.18 8.85 1.71
N GLU A 92 24.41 8.32 1.74
CA GLU A 92 25.64 9.11 1.94
C GLU A 92 25.89 10.17 0.85
N ARG A 93 25.40 9.93 -0.38
CA ARG A 93 25.61 10.83 -1.52
C ARG A 93 24.68 12.05 -1.48
N ILE A 94 23.50 11.90 -0.90
CA ILE A 94 22.42 12.91 -1.00
C ILE A 94 21.97 13.46 0.34
N GLU A 95 22.33 12.85 1.48
CA GLU A 95 21.82 13.25 2.81
C GLU A 95 22.12 14.70 3.19
N SER A 96 23.20 15.28 2.64
CA SER A 96 23.62 16.65 2.95
C SER A 96 22.66 17.72 2.41
N TYR A 97 21.82 17.38 1.44
CA TYR A 97 20.85 18.30 0.83
C TYR A 97 19.47 17.68 0.61
N CYS A 98 19.26 16.42 1.00
CA CYS A 98 17.96 15.74 0.95
C CYS A 98 17.49 15.35 2.35
N PHE A 99 16.22 15.63 2.65
CA PHE A 99 15.54 14.99 3.78
C PHE A 99 15.02 13.61 3.37
N LEU A 100 15.61 12.58 3.97
CA LEU A 100 15.27 11.18 3.79
C LEU A 100 14.41 10.69 4.97
N PRO A 101 13.14 10.32 4.74
CA PRO A 101 12.18 10.02 5.80
C PRO A 101 12.24 8.54 6.23
N PHE A 102 13.41 8.04 6.60
CA PHE A 102 13.58 6.68 7.11
C PHE A 102 14.79 6.56 8.02
N ASN A 103 14.87 5.45 8.74
CA ASN A 103 16.03 5.12 9.56
C ASN A 103 16.97 4.23 8.74
N HIS A 104 18.10 4.79 8.30
CA HIS A 104 19.12 4.09 7.51
C HIS A 104 19.62 2.81 8.21
N ASP A 105 19.78 2.86 9.54
CA ASP A 105 20.39 1.77 10.31
C ASP A 105 19.56 0.48 10.34
N ASN A 106 18.22 0.59 10.16
CA ASN A 106 17.32 -0.55 10.30
C ASN A 106 16.38 -0.76 9.10
N LEU A 107 16.42 0.12 8.10
CA LEU A 107 15.53 0.04 6.95
C LEU A 107 15.59 -1.34 6.29
N ARG A 108 16.80 -1.81 5.95
CA ARG A 108 17.01 -3.11 5.29
C ARG A 108 16.57 -4.30 6.14
N ILE A 109 16.61 -4.15 7.46
CA ILE A 109 16.11 -5.16 8.40
C ILE A 109 14.59 -5.23 8.28
N PHE A 110 13.90 -4.10 8.38
CA PHE A 110 12.44 -4.06 8.49
C PHE A 110 11.68 -3.99 7.16
N VAL A 111 12.34 -3.83 6.01
CA VAL A 111 11.72 -4.16 4.72
C VAL A 111 11.43 -5.67 4.61
N ASN A 112 12.21 -6.52 5.28
CA ASN A 112 11.98 -7.95 5.29
C ASN A 112 10.86 -8.33 6.29
N LYS A 113 9.79 -8.90 5.74
CA LYS A 113 8.62 -9.37 6.49
C LYS A 113 8.92 -10.36 7.62
N MET A 114 9.87 -11.28 7.41
CA MET A 114 10.22 -12.27 8.43
C MET A 114 10.87 -11.62 9.65
N ASN A 115 11.67 -10.57 9.43
CA ASN A 115 12.24 -9.79 10.53
C ASN A 115 11.16 -9.00 11.28
N GLN A 116 10.14 -8.48 10.57
CA GLN A 116 8.98 -7.86 11.22
C GLN A 116 8.27 -8.85 12.16
N TYR A 117 8.03 -10.08 11.70
CA TYR A 117 7.38 -11.13 12.50
C TYR A 117 8.24 -11.59 13.68
N HIS A 118 9.55 -11.72 13.49
CA HIS A 118 10.47 -12.01 14.59
C HIS A 118 10.41 -10.91 15.66
N HIS A 119 10.36 -9.64 15.24
CA HIS A 119 10.19 -8.52 16.16
C HIS A 119 8.84 -8.55 16.87
N CYS A 120 7.76 -8.86 16.16
CA CYS A 120 6.43 -9.05 16.75
C CYS A 120 6.43 -10.10 17.87
N GLU A 121 7.09 -11.24 17.68
CA GLU A 121 7.24 -12.27 18.71
C GLU A 121 7.96 -11.70 19.95
N MET A 122 9.07 -10.97 19.78
CA MET A 122 9.80 -10.36 20.90
C MET A 122 8.98 -9.34 21.69
N VAL A 123 8.14 -8.55 21.01
CA VAL A 123 7.35 -7.49 21.66
C VAL A 123 5.91 -7.92 22.01
N GLY A 124 5.54 -9.18 21.76
CA GLY A 124 4.20 -9.71 22.06
C GLY A 124 3.09 -9.10 21.21
N ILE A 125 3.35 -8.81 19.94
CA ILE A 125 2.34 -8.38 18.97
C ILE A 125 1.92 -9.61 18.13
N PRO A 126 0.61 -9.92 18.02
CA PRO A 126 0.17 -11.05 17.21
C PRO A 126 0.56 -10.89 15.74
N TYR A 127 0.90 -12.00 15.07
CA TYR A 127 1.23 -12.07 13.65
C TYR A 127 0.85 -13.47 13.13
N PRO A 128 0.62 -13.66 11.82
CA PRO A 128 0.33 -14.98 11.28
C PRO A 128 1.57 -15.87 11.39
N LYS A 129 1.42 -17.06 11.95
CA LYS A 129 2.56 -17.98 12.11
C LYS A 129 3.08 -18.38 10.72
N THR A 130 4.39 -18.21 10.53
CA THR A 130 5.06 -18.40 9.25
C THR A 130 6.39 -19.09 9.46
N ILE A 131 6.70 -20.07 8.60
CA ILE A 131 8.00 -20.75 8.55
C ILE A 131 8.56 -20.76 7.13
N ILE A 132 9.87 -20.92 7.02
CA ILE A 132 10.55 -21.20 5.76
C ILE A 132 10.91 -22.68 5.75
N LEU A 133 10.28 -23.43 4.86
CA LEU A 133 10.52 -24.84 4.66
C LEU A 133 11.56 -25.04 3.55
N HIS A 134 12.68 -25.67 3.89
CA HIS A 134 13.81 -25.88 2.98
C HIS A 134 14.28 -27.34 2.97
N ASP A 135 14.10 -28.07 4.07
CA ASP A 135 14.41 -29.49 4.16
C ASP A 135 13.14 -30.36 4.00
N PRO A 136 13.12 -31.32 3.06
CA PRO A 136 12.06 -32.33 2.98
C PRO A 136 11.76 -33.04 4.32
N ALA A 137 12.76 -33.25 5.17
CA ALA A 137 12.61 -33.89 6.48
C ALA A 137 11.76 -33.06 7.46
N GLU A 138 11.66 -31.75 7.25
CA GLU A 138 10.94 -30.81 8.13
C GLU A 138 9.48 -30.60 7.71
N THR A 139 8.98 -31.29 6.67
CA THR A 139 7.64 -31.05 6.12
C THR A 139 6.50 -31.19 7.14
N GLU A 140 6.62 -32.09 8.12
CA GLU A 140 5.62 -32.22 9.19
C GLU A 140 5.55 -31.00 10.13
N SER A 141 6.56 -30.11 10.15
CA SER A 141 6.50 -28.85 10.90
C SER A 141 5.35 -27.94 10.43
N ILE A 142 4.84 -28.13 9.20
CA ILE A 142 3.64 -27.47 8.68
C ILE A 142 2.43 -27.70 9.60
N LEU A 143 2.31 -28.90 10.18
CA LEU A 143 1.19 -29.28 11.05
C LEU A 143 1.16 -28.51 12.37
N GLN A 144 2.26 -27.82 12.73
CA GLN A 144 2.33 -26.97 13.93
C GLN A 144 1.76 -25.56 13.69
N ILE A 145 1.38 -25.23 12.46
CA ILE A 145 0.84 -23.91 12.11
C ILE A 145 -0.69 -23.97 12.03
N PRO A 146 -1.41 -22.97 12.55
CA PRO A 146 -2.87 -22.94 12.45
C PRO A 146 -3.36 -22.86 10.99
N PHE A 147 -4.22 -23.80 10.60
CA PHE A 147 -4.88 -23.80 9.30
C PHE A 147 -5.98 -22.72 9.20
N PRO A 148 -6.29 -22.19 8.00
CA PRO A 148 -5.72 -22.54 6.69
C PRO A 148 -4.32 -21.98 6.46
N LEU A 149 -3.54 -22.62 5.59
CA LEU A 149 -2.15 -22.27 5.27
C LEU A 149 -1.99 -21.93 3.78
N LEU A 150 -1.13 -20.96 3.50
CA LEU A 150 -0.69 -20.59 2.16
C LEU A 150 0.77 -20.97 1.98
N LEU A 151 1.04 -21.86 1.04
CA LEU A 151 2.38 -22.28 0.64
C LEU A 151 2.77 -21.52 -0.63
N LYS A 152 3.85 -20.73 -0.55
CA LYS A 152 4.42 -19.98 -1.68
C LYS A 152 5.87 -20.39 -1.91
N PRO A 153 6.31 -20.63 -3.16
CA PRO A 153 7.73 -20.83 -3.43
C PRO A 153 8.53 -19.55 -3.14
N SER A 154 9.67 -19.67 -2.48
CA SER A 154 10.49 -18.52 -2.07
C SER A 154 11.26 -17.86 -3.23
N LYS A 155 11.45 -18.57 -4.35
CA LYS A 155 12.07 -18.04 -5.57
C LYS A 155 11.04 -17.84 -6.69
N GLN A 156 11.22 -16.77 -7.46
CA GLN A 156 10.39 -16.40 -8.61
C GLN A 156 10.51 -17.35 -9.83
N ASP A 157 11.29 -18.43 -9.75
CA ASP A 157 11.31 -19.48 -10.80
C ASP A 157 10.13 -20.45 -10.62
N SER A 158 8.96 -19.91 -10.26
CA SER A 158 7.73 -20.60 -9.88
C SER A 158 6.95 -21.17 -11.06
N ARG A 159 7.59 -21.40 -12.22
CA ARG A 159 6.92 -21.99 -13.38
C ARG A 159 6.44 -23.42 -13.10
N ALA A 160 7.01 -24.08 -12.09
CA ALA A 160 6.69 -25.45 -11.72
C ALA A 160 5.63 -25.60 -10.60
N PHE A 161 5.41 -24.59 -9.75
CA PHE A 161 4.48 -24.67 -8.62
C PHE A 161 3.62 -23.41 -8.47
N LYS A 162 2.30 -23.59 -8.50
CA LYS A 162 1.33 -22.54 -8.14
C LYS A 162 1.16 -22.52 -6.64
N ASN A 163 0.87 -21.36 -6.06
CA ASN A 163 0.56 -21.24 -4.64
C ASN A 163 -0.49 -22.28 -4.23
N LEU A 164 -0.22 -22.99 -3.15
CA LEU A 164 -1.09 -24.03 -2.61
C LEU A 164 -1.75 -23.54 -1.33
N VAL A 165 -3.05 -23.75 -1.22
CA VAL A 165 -3.81 -23.47 0.00
C VAL A 165 -4.17 -24.81 0.65
N LEU A 166 -3.76 -25.00 1.90
CA LEU A 166 -4.13 -26.16 2.70
C LEU A 166 -5.15 -25.70 3.73
N HIS A 167 -6.36 -26.25 3.70
CA HIS A 167 -7.41 -25.92 4.67
C HIS A 167 -7.38 -26.82 5.91
N SER A 168 -6.68 -27.95 5.85
CA SER A 168 -6.65 -28.94 6.93
C SER A 168 -5.37 -29.80 6.89
N ALA A 169 -5.13 -30.57 7.96
CA ALA A 169 -4.09 -31.59 7.98
C ALA A 169 -4.29 -32.66 6.89
N ASP A 170 -5.54 -33.01 6.56
CA ASP A 170 -5.84 -33.95 5.48
C ASP A 170 -5.42 -33.39 4.12
N ASP A 171 -5.57 -32.08 3.92
CA ASP A 171 -5.06 -31.42 2.70
C ASP A 171 -3.54 -31.53 2.63
N PHE A 172 -2.85 -31.32 3.75
CA PHE A 172 -1.40 -31.50 3.83
C PHE A 172 -0.97 -32.92 3.44
N TRP A 173 -1.57 -33.96 4.04
CA TRP A 173 -1.21 -35.35 3.76
C TRP A 173 -1.46 -35.76 2.30
N ARG A 174 -2.45 -35.18 1.63
CA ARG A 174 -2.68 -35.41 0.18
C ARG A 174 -1.60 -34.78 -0.69
N GLU A 175 -1.03 -33.65 -0.28
CA GLU A 175 -0.08 -32.87 -1.07
C GLU A 175 1.39 -33.09 -0.64
N GLU A 176 1.64 -33.79 0.48
CA GLU A 176 2.96 -33.96 1.09
C GLU A 176 4.01 -34.51 0.11
N ALA A 177 3.66 -35.56 -0.65
CA ALA A 177 4.58 -36.16 -1.61
C ALA A 177 5.04 -35.16 -2.67
N GLN A 178 4.13 -34.29 -3.14
CA GLN A 178 4.44 -33.23 -4.09
C GLN A 178 5.31 -32.15 -3.43
N ILE A 179 4.99 -31.72 -2.21
CA ILE A 179 5.78 -30.72 -1.47
C ILE A 179 7.23 -31.22 -1.27
N ARG A 180 7.40 -32.48 -0.83
CA ARG A 180 8.72 -33.11 -0.67
C ARG A 180 9.49 -33.18 -1.99
N GLN A 181 8.82 -33.54 -3.09
CA GLN A 181 9.45 -33.58 -4.42
C GLN A 181 10.05 -32.22 -4.81
N PHE A 182 9.32 -31.13 -4.58
CA PHE A 182 9.82 -29.78 -4.87
C PHE A 182 10.96 -29.36 -3.95
N LEU A 183 10.91 -29.71 -2.67
CA LEU A 183 12.00 -29.45 -1.73
C LEU A 183 13.29 -30.20 -2.15
N HIS A 184 13.18 -31.47 -2.58
CA HIS A 184 14.31 -32.22 -3.14
C HIS A 184 14.88 -31.59 -4.42
N ALA A 185 14.06 -30.89 -5.19
CA ALA A 185 14.49 -30.12 -6.36
C ALA A 185 15.11 -28.75 -5.99
N GLY A 186 15.29 -28.46 -4.70
CA GLY A 186 15.88 -27.21 -4.21
C GLY A 186 14.92 -26.02 -4.18
N ILE A 187 13.61 -26.26 -4.27
CA ILE A 187 12.58 -25.21 -4.14
C ILE A 187 12.15 -25.13 -2.67
N SER A 188 12.49 -24.03 -2.00
CA SER A 188 11.99 -23.72 -0.67
C SER A 188 10.61 -23.07 -0.70
N PHE A 189 9.85 -23.26 0.37
CA PHE A 189 8.51 -22.72 0.55
C PHE A 189 8.43 -21.77 1.75
N LEU A 190 7.77 -20.63 1.56
CA LEU A 190 7.20 -19.85 2.64
C LEU A 190 5.82 -20.42 2.96
N VAL A 191 5.67 -20.98 4.15
CA VAL A 191 4.39 -21.51 4.66
C VAL A 191 3.84 -20.51 5.65
N SER A 192 2.66 -19.95 5.40
CA SER A 192 2.08 -18.91 6.26
C SER A 192 0.63 -19.21 6.62
N GLU A 193 0.28 -19.01 7.88
CA GLU A 193 -1.10 -18.94 8.35
C GLU A 193 -1.89 -17.91 7.52
N MET A 194 -3.01 -18.36 6.97
CA MET A 194 -4.00 -17.49 6.33
C MET A 194 -5.01 -17.04 7.37
N ILE A 195 -4.89 -15.79 7.80
CA ILE A 195 -5.88 -15.16 8.67
C ILE A 195 -7.23 -15.12 7.94
N PRO A 196 -8.31 -15.69 8.51
CA PRO A 196 -9.63 -15.73 7.86
C PRO A 196 -10.24 -14.34 7.72
N GLY A 197 -11.37 -14.26 7.02
CA GLY A 197 -12.07 -13.01 6.76
C GLY A 197 -11.72 -12.38 5.41
N ASP A 198 -12.62 -11.53 4.94
CA ASP A 198 -12.50 -10.83 3.67
C ASP A 198 -11.54 -9.63 3.76
N SER A 199 -11.49 -8.86 2.68
CA SER A 199 -10.61 -7.69 2.55
C SER A 199 -11.03 -6.50 3.43
N SER A 200 -12.21 -6.54 4.06
CA SER A 200 -12.72 -5.50 4.97
C SER A 200 -12.22 -5.64 6.41
N GLN A 201 -11.58 -6.78 6.72
CA GLN A 201 -10.98 -7.05 8.02
C GLN A 201 -9.52 -6.57 8.14
N VAL A 202 -9.11 -5.70 7.22
CA VAL A 202 -7.75 -5.14 7.17
C VAL A 202 -7.77 -3.72 7.73
N TYR A 203 -6.98 -3.51 8.78
CA TYR A 203 -6.86 -2.28 9.54
C TYR A 203 -5.42 -1.78 9.42
N ALA A 204 -5.19 -0.50 9.57
CA ALA A 204 -3.83 -0.01 9.72
C ALA A 204 -3.74 1.16 10.68
N TYR A 205 -2.56 1.28 11.25
CA TYR A 205 -2.06 2.45 11.93
C TYR A 205 -1.10 3.17 10.99
N MET A 206 -1.19 4.49 10.90
CA MET A 206 -0.23 5.29 10.13
C MET A 206 0.27 6.46 10.97
N ALA A 207 1.57 6.67 11.00
CA ALA A 207 2.18 7.74 11.79
C ALA A 207 3.39 8.35 11.12
N TYR A 208 3.67 9.59 11.49
CA TYR A 208 4.95 10.22 11.23
C TYR A 208 5.79 10.27 12.51
N ARG A 209 6.93 9.57 12.51
CA ARG A 209 7.91 9.58 13.61
C ARG A 209 9.19 10.27 13.17
N ASN A 210 9.60 11.32 13.87
CA ASN A 210 10.80 12.07 13.49
C ASN A 210 12.11 11.39 13.97
N LYS A 211 13.25 11.93 13.55
CA LYS A 211 14.59 11.39 13.89
C LYS A 211 14.93 11.49 15.39
N GLN A 212 14.20 12.32 16.16
CA GLN A 212 14.32 12.38 17.62
C GLN A 212 13.46 11.31 18.32
N GLY A 213 12.79 10.46 17.54
CA GLY A 213 12.02 9.34 18.04
C GLY A 213 10.61 9.71 18.52
N LYS A 214 10.13 10.91 18.22
CA LYS A 214 8.79 11.38 18.61
C LYS A 214 7.79 11.13 17.49
N ILE A 215 6.66 10.51 17.84
CA ILE A 215 5.49 10.45 16.95
C ILE A 215 4.79 11.80 16.99
N LEU A 216 4.90 12.57 15.90
CA LEU A 216 4.33 13.93 15.84
C LEU A 216 2.83 13.86 15.60
N ASN A 217 2.41 13.05 14.63
CA ASN A 217 1.02 12.84 14.26
C ASN A 217 0.78 11.38 13.83
N GLU A 218 -0.43 10.90 14.08
CA GLU A 218 -0.83 9.51 13.83
C GLU A 218 -2.33 9.41 13.59
N TRP A 219 -2.78 8.37 12.89
CA TRP A 219 -4.19 8.03 12.71
C TRP A 219 -4.35 6.53 12.44
N THR A 220 -5.57 6.04 12.56
CA THR A 220 -5.92 4.64 12.26
C THR A 220 -7.11 4.56 11.32
N GLY A 221 -7.22 3.48 10.57
CA GLY A 221 -8.40 3.24 9.74
C GLY A 221 -8.47 1.80 9.28
N LYS A 222 -9.45 1.52 8.42
CA LYS A 222 -9.62 0.19 7.85
C LYS A 222 -9.97 0.23 6.37
N LYS A 223 -9.55 -0.78 5.63
CA LYS A 223 -10.01 -1.03 4.27
C LYS A 223 -11.46 -1.53 4.33
N LEU A 224 -12.30 -1.07 3.41
CA LEU A 224 -13.67 -1.58 3.23
C LEU A 224 -13.73 -2.58 2.09
N SER A 225 -12.88 -2.40 1.08
CA SER A 225 -12.73 -3.33 -0.04
C SER A 225 -11.35 -3.18 -0.70
N GLN A 226 -10.96 -4.21 -1.46
CA GLN A 226 -9.68 -4.28 -2.19
C GLN A 226 -9.88 -4.88 -3.57
N TYR A 227 -9.01 -4.51 -4.52
CA TYR A 227 -9.07 -5.01 -5.89
C TYR A 227 -7.65 -5.24 -6.43
N PRO A 228 -7.36 -6.41 -7.04
CA PRO A 228 -8.20 -7.64 -7.10
C PRO A 228 -8.44 -8.31 -5.72
N ASN A 229 -9.38 -9.25 -5.58
CA ASN A 229 -9.65 -9.89 -4.27
C ASN A 229 -8.43 -10.64 -3.70
N HIS A 230 -8.33 -10.69 -2.37
CA HIS A 230 -7.31 -11.37 -1.54
C HIS A 230 -5.85 -10.89 -1.67
N PHE A 231 -5.47 -10.27 -2.78
CA PHE A 231 -4.11 -9.74 -3.03
C PHE A 231 -4.14 -8.32 -3.61
N GLY A 232 -5.26 -7.63 -3.44
CA GLY A 232 -5.51 -6.34 -4.06
C GLY A 232 -4.94 -5.18 -3.31
N VAL A 233 -4.90 -4.06 -4.02
CA VAL A 233 -4.67 -2.75 -3.43
C VAL A 233 -6.00 -2.14 -2.99
N PHE A 234 -5.92 -1.09 -2.17
CA PHE A 234 -7.06 -0.31 -1.70
C PHE A 234 -8.08 -0.02 -2.82
N SER A 235 -9.37 -0.20 -2.50
CA SER A 235 -10.49 0.22 -3.34
C SER A 235 -11.35 1.22 -2.59
N SER A 236 -11.67 0.93 -1.34
CA SER A 236 -12.22 1.91 -0.41
C SER A 236 -11.76 1.65 1.02
N ALA A 237 -11.87 2.68 1.86
CA ALA A 237 -11.44 2.66 3.25
C ALA A 237 -12.32 3.57 4.09
N SER A 238 -12.24 3.38 5.40
CA SER A 238 -12.86 4.20 6.42
C SER A 238 -11.83 4.66 7.46
N ASN A 239 -12.09 5.81 8.08
CA ASN A 239 -11.36 6.31 9.25
C ASN A 239 -11.65 5.54 10.55
N GLN A 240 -12.57 4.56 10.51
CA GLN A 240 -12.97 3.77 11.67
C GLN A 240 -11.98 2.61 11.89
N SER A 241 -11.51 2.46 13.13
CA SER A 241 -10.61 1.38 13.56
C SER A 241 -10.82 1.08 15.04
N ASP A 242 -10.42 -0.11 15.47
CA ASP A 242 -10.34 -0.46 16.88
C ASP A 242 -9.12 0.19 17.55
N GLN A 243 -9.25 0.49 18.84
CA GLN A 243 -8.20 1.08 19.67
C GLN A 243 -6.95 0.19 19.75
N THR A 244 -7.12 -1.14 19.68
CA THR A 244 -6.01 -2.11 19.68
C THR A 244 -5.04 -1.86 18.51
N VAL A 245 -5.55 -1.45 17.35
CA VAL A 245 -4.72 -1.16 16.17
C VAL A 245 -3.81 0.04 16.43
N LEU A 246 -4.34 1.07 17.11
CA LEU A 246 -3.56 2.25 17.51
C LEU A 246 -2.42 1.85 18.46
N GLU A 247 -2.74 1.07 19.48
CA GLU A 247 -1.79 0.65 20.51
C GLU A 247 -0.70 -0.26 19.97
N GLN A 248 -1.08 -1.28 19.20
CA GLN A 248 -0.14 -2.19 18.55
C GLN A 248 0.73 -1.48 17.52
N GLY A 249 0.14 -0.64 16.67
CA GLY A 249 0.86 0.11 15.64
C GLY A 249 1.87 1.09 16.24
N ARG A 250 1.46 1.85 17.27
CA ARG A 250 2.36 2.76 17.99
C ARG A 250 3.55 2.01 18.59
N LYS A 251 3.26 0.92 19.31
CA LYS A 251 4.29 0.08 19.92
C LYS A 251 5.27 -0.47 18.90
N LEU A 252 4.82 -0.92 17.73
CA LEU A 252 5.69 -1.39 16.67
C LEU A 252 6.60 -0.28 16.13
N VAL A 253 6.03 0.88 15.78
CA VAL A 253 6.81 2.01 15.25
C VAL A 253 7.88 2.49 16.23
N GLU A 254 7.57 2.51 17.53
CA GLU A 254 8.51 2.88 18.58
C GLU A 254 9.60 1.81 18.79
N THR A 255 9.21 0.55 18.97
CA THR A 255 10.12 -0.54 19.32
C THR A 255 11.00 -1.00 18.16
N MET A 256 10.51 -0.90 16.92
CA MET A 256 11.33 -1.10 15.72
C MET A 256 12.21 0.12 15.42
N ASN A 257 12.05 1.23 16.15
CA ASN A 257 12.75 2.50 15.94
C ASN A 257 12.65 3.00 14.50
N LEU A 258 11.43 3.04 13.96
CA LEU A 258 11.18 3.50 12.59
C LEU A 258 11.10 5.03 12.55
N PHE A 259 11.52 5.62 11.44
CA PHE A 259 11.41 7.07 11.18
C PHE A 259 10.65 7.33 9.88
N GLY A 260 10.12 8.54 9.76
CA GLY A 260 9.28 8.95 8.65
C GLY A 260 7.84 8.45 8.79
N ILE A 261 7.18 8.29 7.64
CA ILE A 261 5.81 7.78 7.56
C ILE A 261 5.85 6.26 7.58
N CYS A 262 5.24 5.66 8.59
CA CYS A 262 5.16 4.21 8.76
C CYS A 262 3.70 3.76 8.87
N GLU A 263 3.37 2.64 8.23
CA GLU A 263 2.05 2.02 8.26
C GLU A 263 2.13 0.52 8.60
N PRO A 264 2.10 0.16 9.90
CA PRO A 264 1.72 -1.17 10.35
C PRO A 264 0.28 -1.51 9.94
N GLU A 265 0.13 -2.51 9.07
CA GLU A 265 -1.13 -3.10 8.65
C GLU A 265 -1.41 -4.37 9.45
N PHE A 266 -2.67 -4.54 9.88
CA PHE A 266 -3.16 -5.66 10.65
C PHE A 266 -4.36 -6.28 9.96
N LYS A 267 -4.57 -7.57 10.17
CA LYS A 267 -5.82 -8.24 9.84
C LYS A 267 -6.46 -8.80 11.10
N TYR A 268 -7.76 -8.55 11.26
CA TYR A 268 -8.54 -9.09 12.36
C TYR A 268 -8.83 -10.58 12.13
N ASP A 269 -8.51 -11.39 13.12
CA ASP A 269 -8.76 -12.82 13.14
C ASP A 269 -9.98 -13.13 14.02
N SER A 270 -11.09 -13.51 13.38
CA SER A 270 -12.33 -13.80 14.10
C SER A 270 -12.29 -15.08 14.93
N ARG A 271 -11.26 -15.94 14.77
CA ARG A 271 -11.13 -17.20 15.52
C ARG A 271 -10.69 -16.95 16.96
N ASP A 272 -9.83 -15.96 17.17
CA ASP A 272 -9.24 -15.63 18.47
C ASP A 272 -9.50 -14.18 18.91
N GLY A 273 -10.14 -13.37 18.06
CA GLY A 273 -10.48 -11.98 18.36
C GLY A 273 -9.29 -11.03 18.34
N THR A 274 -8.18 -11.41 17.69
CA THR A 274 -6.94 -10.62 17.70
C THR A 274 -6.67 -9.90 16.38
N TYR A 275 -5.97 -8.77 16.48
CA TYR A 275 -5.39 -8.09 15.32
C TYR A 275 -3.96 -8.60 15.12
N LYS A 276 -3.71 -9.25 13.97
CA LYS A 276 -2.41 -9.85 13.63
C LYS A 276 -1.72 -8.98 12.58
N LEU A 277 -0.47 -8.61 12.83
CA LEU A 277 0.33 -7.82 11.89
C LEU A 277 0.44 -8.58 10.56
N THR A 278 0.00 -7.93 9.47
CA THR A 278 0.21 -8.43 8.11
C THR A 278 1.49 -7.91 7.52
N GLU A 279 1.82 -6.64 7.69
CA GLU A 279 3.07 -6.02 7.19
C GLU A 279 3.29 -4.65 7.82
N VAL A 280 4.54 -4.21 7.91
CA VAL A 280 4.87 -2.81 8.17
C VAL A 280 5.37 -2.17 6.88
N ASN A 281 4.66 -1.14 6.43
CA ASN A 281 5.01 -0.34 5.28
C ASN A 281 5.80 0.90 5.73
N LEU A 282 6.92 1.21 5.07
CA LEU A 282 7.80 2.32 5.45
C LEU A 282 7.62 3.56 4.55
N ARG A 283 6.52 3.59 3.80
CA ARG A 283 6.13 4.69 2.89
C ARG A 283 4.64 4.98 2.99
N SER A 284 4.22 6.09 2.39
CA SER A 284 2.82 6.42 2.21
C SER A 284 2.12 5.43 1.28
N MET A 285 1.06 4.79 1.77
CA MET A 285 0.26 3.86 0.98
C MET A 285 -0.78 4.57 0.11
N MET A 286 -1.44 3.82 -0.77
CA MET A 286 -2.41 4.36 -1.75
C MET A 286 -3.60 5.11 -1.12
N TRP A 287 -3.92 4.80 0.14
CA TRP A 287 -5.06 5.35 0.87
C TRP A 287 -4.66 6.40 1.92
N ASN A 288 -3.41 6.89 1.88
CA ASN A 288 -2.86 7.87 2.83
C ASN A 288 -3.74 9.12 3.04
N ARG A 289 -4.54 9.49 2.03
CA ARG A 289 -5.46 10.62 2.10
C ARG A 289 -6.56 10.47 3.17
N MET A 290 -6.83 9.24 3.64
CA MET A 290 -7.77 9.01 4.73
C MET A 290 -7.40 9.81 5.99
N GLY A 291 -6.10 9.90 6.30
CA GLY A 291 -5.60 10.74 7.39
C GLY A 291 -6.04 12.20 7.21
N ASN A 292 -5.71 12.82 6.07
CA ASN A 292 -6.06 14.21 5.77
C ASN A 292 -7.57 14.44 5.88
N LEU A 293 -8.38 13.56 5.27
CA LEU A 293 -9.83 13.65 5.28
C LEU A 293 -10.42 13.54 6.70
N SER A 294 -9.73 12.84 7.59
CA SER A 294 -10.09 12.72 9.02
C SER A 294 -9.30 13.68 9.92
N GLY A 295 -8.62 14.69 9.37
CA GLY A 295 -8.00 15.78 10.15
C GLY A 295 -6.50 15.63 10.44
N VAL A 296 -5.85 14.54 10.00
CA VAL A 296 -4.42 14.26 10.26
C VAL A 296 -3.58 14.32 8.97
N ASN A 297 -2.74 15.33 8.85
CA ASN A 297 -1.94 15.68 7.67
C ASN A 297 -0.48 15.22 7.87
N LEU A 298 -0.20 13.94 7.66
CA LEU A 298 1.14 13.39 7.89
C LEU A 298 2.19 13.89 6.89
N GLN A 299 1.78 14.24 5.66
CA GLN A 299 2.71 14.64 4.61
C GLN A 299 3.16 16.07 4.88
N TYR A 300 2.23 16.91 5.31
CA TYR A 300 2.55 18.24 5.82
C TYR A 300 3.33 18.20 7.13
N THR A 301 3.04 17.24 8.02
CA THR A 301 3.83 17.03 9.25
C THR A 301 5.29 16.71 8.92
N GLN A 302 5.53 15.79 7.99
CA GLN A 302 6.88 15.48 7.50
C GLN A 302 7.57 16.70 6.90
N TYR A 303 6.85 17.48 6.09
CA TYR A 303 7.39 18.70 5.51
C TYR A 303 7.85 19.69 6.58
N LEU A 304 7.02 19.96 7.60
CA LEU A 304 7.35 20.88 8.67
C LEU A 304 8.56 20.41 9.48
N ASP A 305 8.63 19.13 9.85
CA ASP A 305 9.79 18.56 10.54
C ASP A 305 11.06 18.69 9.70
N ALA A 306 10.98 18.40 8.40
CA ALA A 306 12.11 18.47 7.48
C ALA A 306 12.70 19.88 7.33
N ILE A 307 11.91 20.93 7.54
CA ILE A 307 12.37 22.33 7.52
C ILE A 307 12.60 22.91 8.93
N GLY A 308 12.54 22.08 9.98
CA GLY A 308 12.76 22.48 11.36
C GLY A 308 11.64 23.36 11.95
N GLN A 309 10.44 23.34 11.37
CA GLN A 309 9.28 24.06 11.90
C GLN A 309 8.53 23.21 12.94
N ALA A 310 7.96 23.88 13.93
CA ALA A 310 7.14 23.22 14.94
C ALA A 310 5.91 22.57 14.30
N THR A 311 5.61 21.35 14.73
CA THR A 311 4.41 20.62 14.34
C THR A 311 3.40 20.64 15.47
N GLU A 312 2.16 21.00 15.14
CA GLU A 312 1.05 20.86 16.07
C GLU A 312 0.54 19.42 16.07
N ARG A 313 0.14 18.95 17.25
CA ARG A 313 -0.54 17.67 17.40
C ARG A 313 -1.94 17.79 16.83
N GLN A 314 -2.24 16.94 15.87
CA GLN A 314 -3.51 16.86 15.18
C GLN A 314 -4.34 15.73 15.79
N GLN A 315 -5.66 15.92 15.80
CA GLN A 315 -6.60 14.93 16.29
C GLN A 315 -7.38 14.36 15.12
N GLN A 316 -7.40 13.03 15.03
CA GLN A 316 -8.26 12.34 14.08
C GLN A 316 -9.73 12.51 14.47
N ASP A 317 -10.57 12.93 13.53
CA ASP A 317 -12.03 12.87 13.65
C ASP A 317 -12.47 11.41 13.62
N GLN A 318 -12.86 10.90 14.79
CA GLN A 318 -13.51 9.60 14.93
C GLN A 318 -15.03 9.73 15.13
N THR A 319 -15.56 10.96 15.20
CA THR A 319 -17.00 11.19 15.43
C THR A 319 -17.84 10.98 14.18
N ARG A 320 -17.25 11.18 13.00
CA ARG A 320 -17.90 10.95 11.72
C ARG A 320 -17.34 9.72 11.03
N LYS A 321 -18.20 8.95 10.39
CA LYS A 321 -17.84 7.87 9.47
C LYS A 321 -17.52 8.49 8.11
N ILE A 322 -16.25 8.46 7.73
CA ILE A 322 -15.75 8.97 6.45
C ILE A 322 -15.35 7.79 5.57
N HIS A 323 -15.81 7.78 4.32
CA HIS A 323 -15.37 6.84 3.30
C HIS A 323 -14.46 7.53 2.28
N TYR A 324 -13.38 6.86 1.91
CA TYR A 324 -12.50 7.24 0.82
C TYR A 324 -12.54 6.15 -0.24
N VAL A 325 -12.90 6.51 -1.47
CA VAL A 325 -13.28 5.56 -2.51
C VAL A 325 -12.49 5.81 -3.78
N TYR A 326 -11.75 4.81 -4.24
CA TYR A 326 -11.21 4.76 -5.59
C TYR A 326 -12.21 4.09 -6.54
N SER A 327 -13.06 4.93 -7.16
CA SER A 327 -14.19 4.48 -7.98
C SER A 327 -13.83 3.47 -9.06
N LYS A 328 -12.63 3.62 -9.66
CA LYS A 328 -12.13 2.68 -10.67
C LYS A 328 -12.08 1.25 -10.14
N HIS A 329 -11.49 1.05 -8.97
CA HIS A 329 -11.37 -0.28 -8.37
C HIS A 329 -12.71 -0.82 -7.87
N GLU A 330 -13.55 0.04 -7.29
CA GLU A 330 -14.92 -0.33 -6.90
C GLU A 330 -15.76 -0.81 -8.10
N ILE A 331 -15.76 -0.05 -9.19
CA ILE A 331 -16.53 -0.39 -10.40
C ILE A 331 -15.97 -1.66 -11.05
N PHE A 332 -14.65 -1.77 -11.23
CA PHE A 332 -14.08 -3.00 -11.80
C PHE A 332 -14.27 -4.20 -10.90
N GLY A 333 -14.19 -4.01 -9.58
CA GLY A 333 -14.44 -5.08 -8.63
C GLY A 333 -15.90 -5.55 -8.68
N LEU A 334 -16.85 -4.62 -8.80
CA LEU A 334 -18.26 -4.93 -9.00
C LEU A 334 -18.49 -5.69 -10.31
N LEU A 335 -17.94 -5.20 -11.42
CA LEU A 335 -18.11 -5.81 -12.74
C LEU A 335 -17.47 -7.21 -12.84
N ASN A 336 -16.36 -7.44 -12.14
CA ASN A 336 -15.67 -8.73 -12.09
C ASN A 336 -16.22 -9.67 -11.01
N GLY A 337 -17.22 -9.24 -10.23
CA GLY A 337 -17.82 -10.02 -9.15
C GLY A 337 -16.91 -10.21 -7.94
N THR A 338 -15.80 -9.46 -7.83
CA THR A 338 -14.91 -9.51 -6.67
C THR A 338 -15.45 -8.66 -5.52
N ILE A 339 -16.19 -7.59 -5.82
CA ILE A 339 -16.87 -6.76 -4.82
C ILE A 339 -18.39 -6.99 -4.96
N PRO A 340 -19.07 -7.53 -3.94
CA PRO A 340 -20.52 -7.68 -3.97
C PRO A 340 -21.24 -6.33 -4.12
N PHE A 341 -22.39 -6.32 -4.80
CA PHE A 341 -23.17 -5.09 -5.00
C PHE A 341 -23.54 -4.40 -3.68
N GLN A 342 -23.88 -5.17 -2.65
CA GLN A 342 -24.19 -4.63 -1.32
C GLN A 342 -22.98 -3.91 -0.71
N THR A 343 -21.78 -4.49 -0.81
CA THR A 343 -20.53 -3.88 -0.36
C THR A 343 -20.23 -2.61 -1.15
N PHE A 344 -20.34 -2.65 -2.48
CA PHE A 344 -20.17 -1.47 -3.33
C PHE A 344 -21.11 -0.32 -2.94
N TRP A 345 -22.40 -0.63 -2.73
CA TRP A 345 -23.41 0.36 -2.32
C TRP A 345 -23.10 0.94 -0.94
N HIS A 346 -22.76 0.08 0.03
CA HIS A 346 -22.37 0.50 1.38
C HIS A 346 -21.14 1.42 1.36
N ASN A 347 -20.12 1.06 0.58
CA ASN A 347 -18.88 1.83 0.49
C ASN A 347 -19.12 3.24 -0.07
N LEU A 348 -20.13 3.42 -0.93
CA LEU A 348 -20.46 4.71 -1.53
C LEU A 348 -21.39 5.57 -0.67
N PHE A 349 -22.36 4.94 0.01
CA PHE A 349 -23.51 5.66 0.56
C PHE A 349 -23.73 5.48 2.06
N ASP A 350 -23.09 4.52 2.73
CA ASP A 350 -23.26 4.27 4.16
C ASP A 350 -22.21 4.99 5.02
N SER A 351 -21.96 6.26 4.71
CA SER A 351 -21.06 7.11 5.51
C SER A 351 -21.62 8.52 5.64
N ASP A 352 -21.17 9.25 6.66
CA ASP A 352 -21.52 10.65 6.82
C ASP A 352 -20.94 11.48 5.67
N LYS A 353 -19.75 11.08 5.17
CA LYS A 353 -19.09 11.71 4.02
C LYS A 353 -18.30 10.71 3.20
N THR A 354 -18.57 10.70 1.89
CA THR A 354 -17.81 9.94 0.90
C THR A 354 -16.94 10.86 0.05
N TYR A 355 -15.66 10.55 -0.06
CA TYR A 355 -14.68 11.24 -0.91
C TYR A 355 -14.12 10.31 -1.97
N PHE A 356 -13.95 10.83 -3.18
CA PHE A 356 -13.39 10.08 -4.29
C PHE A 356 -11.89 10.36 -4.47
N ALA A 357 -11.12 9.30 -4.68
CA ALA A 357 -9.65 9.34 -4.66
C ALA A 357 -9.06 10.29 -5.69
N VAL A 358 -9.59 10.26 -6.91
CA VAL A 358 -9.03 11.01 -8.05
C VAL A 358 -9.88 12.20 -8.44
N PHE A 359 -11.18 12.20 -8.12
CA PHE A 359 -12.07 13.30 -8.49
C PHE A 359 -11.79 14.55 -7.62
N ASP A 360 -11.42 15.64 -8.30
CA ASP A 360 -11.17 16.93 -7.69
C ASP A 360 -11.59 18.03 -8.68
N PRO A 361 -12.63 18.83 -8.39
CA PRO A 361 -13.06 19.90 -9.29
C PRO A 361 -11.99 20.96 -9.55
N GLN A 362 -11.05 21.17 -8.62
CA GLN A 362 -9.97 22.16 -8.78
C GLN A 362 -8.78 21.60 -9.53
N ASP A 363 -8.74 20.28 -9.77
CA ASP A 363 -7.67 19.58 -10.46
C ASP A 363 -8.22 18.36 -11.21
N ILE A 364 -9.01 18.64 -12.25
CA ILE A 364 -9.80 17.62 -12.95
C ILE A 364 -8.96 16.72 -13.88
N LYS A 365 -7.76 17.17 -14.26
CA LYS A 365 -6.92 16.49 -15.28
C LYS A 365 -6.48 15.08 -14.84
N PRO A 366 -6.02 14.82 -13.60
CA PRO A 366 -5.78 13.47 -13.09
C PRO A 366 -6.99 12.53 -13.23
N PHE A 367 -8.20 13.01 -12.94
CA PHE A 367 -9.43 12.22 -13.06
C PHE A 367 -9.71 11.81 -14.51
N LEU A 368 -9.54 12.74 -15.46
CA LEU A 368 -9.68 12.43 -16.88
C LEU A 368 -8.61 11.45 -17.36
N ALA A 369 -7.35 11.64 -16.95
CA ALA A 369 -6.25 10.75 -17.31
C ALA A 369 -6.46 9.32 -16.79
N ASP A 370 -6.87 9.17 -15.53
CA ASP A 370 -7.18 7.87 -14.94
C ASP A 370 -8.40 7.21 -15.61
N SER A 371 -9.39 8.01 -16.01
CA SER A 371 -10.57 7.54 -16.74
C SER A 371 -10.25 7.08 -18.17
N VAL A 372 -9.39 7.77 -18.90
CA VAL A 372 -9.00 7.41 -20.29
C VAL A 372 -8.13 6.16 -20.33
N ALA A 373 -7.25 5.95 -19.33
CA ALA A 373 -6.50 4.71 -19.20
C ALA A 373 -7.43 3.46 -19.14
N ASN A 374 -8.64 3.62 -18.59
CA ASN A 374 -9.64 2.56 -18.53
C ASN A 374 -10.14 2.14 -19.90
N VAL A 375 -10.36 3.11 -20.79
CA VAL A 375 -10.91 2.86 -22.13
C VAL A 375 -9.93 2.02 -22.97
N ARG A 376 -8.63 2.35 -22.93
CA ARG A 376 -7.60 1.56 -23.63
C ARG A 376 -7.44 0.14 -23.06
N GLY A 377 -7.50 -0.02 -21.74
CA GLY A 377 -7.42 -1.33 -21.07
C GLY A 377 -8.64 -2.23 -21.33
N LEU A 378 -9.84 -1.64 -21.33
CA LEU A 378 -11.09 -2.32 -21.71
C LEU A 378 -11.09 -2.73 -23.19
N PHE A 379 -10.71 -1.84 -24.10
CA PHE A 379 -10.64 -2.18 -25.53
C PHE A 379 -9.59 -3.26 -25.84
N ARG A 380 -8.46 -3.30 -25.11
CA ARG A 380 -7.48 -4.38 -25.25
C ARG A 380 -8.04 -5.73 -24.81
N LYS A 381 -8.75 -5.78 -23.66
CA LYS A 381 -9.43 -7.01 -23.19
C LYS A 381 -10.63 -7.42 -24.05
N MET A 382 -11.37 -6.47 -24.61
CA MET A 382 -12.50 -6.71 -25.51
C MET A 382 -12.05 -7.12 -26.92
N GLY A 383 -10.83 -6.77 -27.34
CA GLY A 383 -10.21 -7.26 -28.56
C GLY A 383 -9.69 -8.70 -28.45
N GLU A 384 -9.31 -9.13 -27.24
CA GLU A 384 -8.78 -10.47 -26.97
C GLU A 384 -9.84 -11.47 -26.48
N SER A 385 -11.02 -11.01 -26.06
CA SER A 385 -12.11 -11.86 -25.63
C SER A 385 -13.45 -11.28 -26.05
N GLY A 386 -14.34 -12.13 -26.59
CA GLY A 386 -15.73 -11.81 -26.98
C GLY A 386 -16.62 -11.40 -25.81
N PHE A 387 -16.20 -10.36 -25.09
CA PHE A 387 -16.75 -9.90 -23.82
C PHE A 387 -18.20 -9.41 -24.00
N LEU A 388 -18.49 -8.76 -25.13
CA LEU A 388 -19.85 -8.31 -25.48
C LEU A 388 -20.83 -9.47 -25.69
N SER A 389 -20.41 -10.58 -26.32
CA SER A 389 -21.30 -11.72 -26.56
C SER A 389 -21.56 -12.53 -25.29
N SER A 390 -20.55 -12.67 -24.42
CA SER A 390 -20.66 -13.32 -23.11
C SER A 390 -21.53 -12.50 -22.13
N TRP A 391 -21.37 -11.18 -22.10
CA TRP A 391 -22.11 -10.28 -21.22
C TRP A 391 -23.60 -10.17 -21.60
N MET A 392 -23.92 -10.12 -22.90
CA MET A 392 -25.32 -10.10 -23.38
C MET A 392 -26.04 -11.43 -23.12
N ASN A 393 -25.32 -12.57 -23.18
CA ASN A 393 -25.88 -13.89 -22.89
C ASN A 393 -26.10 -14.13 -21.39
N ARG A 394 -25.22 -13.66 -20.50
CA ARG A 394 -25.38 -13.84 -19.03
C ARG A 394 -26.50 -12.99 -18.43
N ASN A 395 -26.80 -11.83 -19.02
CA ASN A 395 -27.80 -10.89 -18.51
C ASN A 395 -29.15 -10.95 -19.25
N GLY A 396 -29.38 -11.97 -20.09
CA GLY A 396 -30.70 -12.26 -20.66
C GLY A 396 -31.17 -11.34 -21.80
N TRP A 397 -30.29 -10.51 -22.37
CA TRP A 397 -30.65 -9.64 -23.50
C TRP A 397 -30.48 -10.39 -24.83
N LYS A 398 -31.40 -11.32 -25.13
CA LYS A 398 -31.54 -11.86 -26.48
C LYS A 398 -32.07 -10.76 -27.41
N ARG A 399 -31.30 -10.42 -28.46
CA ARG A 399 -31.83 -9.76 -29.65
C ARG A 399 -33.00 -10.61 -30.18
N LYS A 400 -34.23 -10.13 -30.05
CA LYS A 400 -35.36 -10.64 -30.82
C LYS A 400 -35.06 -10.34 -32.29
N GLY A 401 -34.66 -11.36 -33.05
CA GLY A 401 -34.62 -11.27 -34.50
C GLY A 401 -36.04 -11.07 -35.03
N HIS A 402 -36.23 -10.04 -35.84
CA HIS A 402 -37.34 -9.99 -36.77
C HIS A 402 -37.05 -10.97 -37.91
N ALA A 403 -38.08 -11.74 -38.26
CA ALA A 403 -38.14 -12.55 -39.47
C ALA A 403 -38.17 -11.65 -40.72
#